data_AF-A0A3N5N8Z1-F1
#
_entry.id   AF-A0A3N5N8Z1-F1
#
_cell.length_a   1.000
_cell.length_b   1.000
_cell.length_c   1.000
_cell.angle_alpha   90.00
_cell.angle_beta   90.00
_cell.angle_gamma   90.00
#
_symmetry.space_group_name_H-M   'P 1'
#
loop_
_entity.id
_entity.type
_entity.pdbx_description
1 polymer ?
#
loop_
_entity_poly.entity_id
_entity_poly.type
_entity_poly.pdbx_seq_one_letter_code
_entity_poly.pdbx_strand_id
1 'polypeptide(L)'
;SNRNMNHHDQLAFEYYSRGDLLLADAGEPKYTGSYGEYAIHHNTIALEDPRTPFALTPMSGSRSAGIFKGSSGVLTTPATVNTIIQTSWIELLQSSVSITKVNAGGYGLEKTLSSPVTYERAILYPDSDYFVVVDRFEGTQSWVYRNIFRPTSLMVTPTADKNGDHSYSTAEIGHVNGNLAIGSTPYSWLPLPAKTEKNTGITTNSLTWTTKNPYGKDVRLTIFSAPSSQILIEKNTGRIGGYSAKSEVYSPVVYFRTPAATSEYRVTALLSSYATEVPKSATEIPVTGTGHALKVSSAASDDFIYTGKGTSSFAGFSTDADTVFIRNAGTLLNLP
;
A
#
# COMPACT_ATOMS: atom_id res chain seq x y z
N SER A 1 18.21 12.89 6.88
CA SER A 1 18.36 12.08 8.11
C SER A 1 19.38 10.98 7.84
N ASN A 2 20.64 11.18 8.23
CA ASN A 2 21.68 10.14 8.23
C ASN A 2 21.71 9.51 9.63
N ARG A 3 20.72 8.67 9.96
CA ARG A 3 20.77 7.88 11.20
C ARG A 3 21.01 6.41 10.86
N ASN A 4 21.65 5.70 11.77
CA ASN A 4 21.83 4.24 11.81
C ASN A 4 20.49 3.49 12.06
N MET A 5 19.39 4.11 11.66
CA MET A 5 17.98 3.90 11.95
C MET A 5 17.27 4.18 10.62
N ASN A 6 17.47 3.27 9.67
CA ASN A 6 17.02 3.43 8.29
C ASN A 6 15.64 2.80 8.13
N HIS A 7 14.73 3.52 7.50
CA HIS A 7 13.51 2.95 6.94
C HIS A 7 13.81 2.38 5.55
N HIS A 8 13.38 1.14 5.28
CA HIS A 8 13.47 0.50 3.98
C HIS A 8 12.18 0.75 3.19
N ASP A 9 12.01 2.01 2.82
CA ASP A 9 10.77 2.64 2.39
C ASP A 9 10.81 3.14 0.94
N GLN A 10 11.68 2.55 0.10
CA GLN A 10 11.80 3.01 -1.28
C GLN A 10 10.45 2.95 -2.00
N LEU A 11 10.09 4.07 -2.65
CA LEU A 11 8.83 4.29 -3.38
C LEU A 11 7.58 4.19 -2.49
N ALA A 12 7.72 4.26 -1.17
CA ALA A 12 6.57 4.35 -0.27
C ALA A 12 5.82 5.68 -0.43
N PHE A 13 4.56 5.69 -0.02
CA PHE A 13 3.73 6.88 0.02
C PHE A 13 2.82 6.87 1.25
N GLU A 14 2.24 8.01 1.55
CA GLU A 14 1.16 8.16 2.54
C GLU A 14 -0.05 8.77 1.83
N TYR A 15 -1.25 8.52 2.35
CA TYR A 15 -2.48 9.01 1.75
C TYR A 15 -3.31 9.75 2.80
N TYR A 16 -3.30 11.08 2.69
CA TYR A 16 -4.15 11.98 3.46
C TYR A 16 -5.32 12.42 2.58
N SER A 17 -6.55 12.19 3.04
CA SER A 17 -7.73 12.67 2.34
C SER A 17 -8.90 12.83 3.31
N ARG A 18 -9.86 13.67 2.93
CA ARG A 18 -11.09 13.92 3.69
C ARG A 18 -10.82 14.27 5.15
N GLY A 19 -9.70 14.96 5.41
CA GLY A 19 -9.33 15.43 6.74
C GLY A 19 -8.68 14.38 7.65
N ASP A 20 -8.33 13.20 7.13
CA ASP A 20 -7.75 12.10 7.90
C ASP A 20 -6.50 11.51 7.22
N LEU A 21 -5.64 10.87 8.01
CA LEU A 21 -4.53 10.06 7.51
C LEU A 21 -5.07 8.64 7.30
N LEU A 22 -5.26 8.25 6.04
CA LEU A 22 -5.95 7.01 5.68
C LEU A 22 -4.98 5.86 5.38
N LEU A 23 -3.76 6.18 4.92
CA LEU A 23 -2.62 5.27 4.81
C LEU A 23 -1.38 5.96 5.38
N ALA A 24 -0.70 5.32 6.34
CA ALA A 24 0.40 5.93 7.08
C ALA A 24 1.70 5.14 6.95
N ASP A 25 2.82 5.85 7.08
CA ASP A 25 4.06 5.27 7.57
C ASP A 25 3.93 4.91 9.06
N ALA A 26 4.54 3.81 9.49
CA ALA A 26 4.52 3.42 10.90
C ALA A 26 5.38 4.32 11.79
N GLY A 27 6.26 5.14 11.22
CA GLY A 27 7.25 5.92 11.94
C GLY A 27 8.21 5.03 12.72
N GLU A 28 8.76 5.56 13.82
CA GLU A 28 9.69 4.84 14.69
C GLU A 28 9.05 4.53 16.04
N PRO A 29 8.24 3.46 16.22
CA PRO A 29 7.78 3.09 17.55
C PRO A 29 8.99 2.82 18.47
N LYS A 30 9.02 3.45 19.65
CA LYS A 30 10.12 3.40 20.61
C LYS A 30 9.74 2.67 21.88
N TYR A 31 8.46 2.67 22.22
CA TYR A 31 7.95 2.17 23.49
C TYR A 31 7.29 0.79 23.36
N THR A 32 6.80 0.45 22.17
CA THR A 32 6.04 -0.79 21.91
C THR A 32 6.88 -1.89 21.24
N GLY A 33 8.21 -1.73 21.20
CA GLY A 33 9.13 -2.78 20.75
C GLY A 33 9.06 -3.13 19.26
N SER A 34 8.75 -2.16 18.40
CA SER A 34 8.72 -2.33 16.94
C SER A 34 9.48 -1.19 16.28
N TYR A 35 10.45 -1.47 15.41
CA TYR A 35 11.22 -0.43 14.72
C TYR A 35 10.80 -0.37 13.26
N GLY A 36 10.54 0.84 12.74
CA GLY A 36 9.95 1.11 11.42
C GLY A 36 10.80 0.77 10.21
N GLU A 37 11.84 -0.04 10.35
CA GLU A 37 12.78 -0.37 9.27
C GLU A 37 12.17 -1.21 8.16
N TYR A 38 11.29 -2.16 8.52
CA TYR A 38 10.82 -3.18 7.59
C TYR A 38 9.71 -2.68 6.67
N ALA A 39 9.65 -3.23 5.44
CA ALA A 39 8.62 -2.92 4.44
C ALA A 39 7.17 -2.92 4.94
N ILE A 40 6.86 -3.80 5.90
CA ILE A 40 5.56 -3.88 6.56
C ILE A 40 5.15 -2.57 7.24
N HIS A 41 6.09 -1.68 7.51
CA HIS A 41 5.94 -0.36 8.12
C HIS A 41 5.59 0.75 7.13
N HIS A 42 5.49 0.45 5.84
CA HIS A 42 5.26 1.44 4.79
C HIS A 42 4.21 0.97 3.78
N ASN A 43 3.63 1.91 3.04
CA ASN A 43 2.78 1.59 1.89
C ASN A 43 3.64 1.33 0.65
N THR A 44 4.37 0.21 0.66
CA THR A 44 5.36 -0.16 -0.37
C THR A 44 5.13 -1.60 -0.84
N ILE A 45 6.17 -2.27 -1.31
CA ILE A 45 6.16 -3.63 -1.82
C ILE A 45 7.06 -4.52 -0.97
N ALA A 46 6.76 -5.81 -0.98
CA ALA A 46 7.67 -6.85 -0.51
C ALA A 46 7.68 -8.03 -1.47
N LEU A 47 8.79 -8.77 -1.47
CA LEU A 47 9.02 -9.94 -2.31
C LEU A 47 9.05 -11.20 -1.44
N GLU A 48 8.60 -12.32 -2.01
CA GLU A 48 8.98 -13.66 -1.53
C GLU A 48 9.74 -14.39 -2.62
N ASP A 49 10.73 -15.18 -2.21
CA ASP A 49 11.40 -16.13 -3.10
C ASP A 49 10.67 -17.48 -3.07
N PRO A 50 9.91 -17.86 -4.11
CA PRO A 50 9.23 -19.16 -4.14
C PRO A 50 10.21 -20.34 -4.24
N ARG A 51 11.48 -20.09 -4.58
CA ARG A 51 12.50 -21.14 -4.78
C ARG A 51 13.32 -21.36 -3.54
N THR A 52 13.68 -20.28 -2.85
CA THR A 52 14.42 -20.32 -1.57
C THR A 52 13.80 -19.34 -0.57
N PRO A 53 12.66 -19.71 0.07
CA PRO A 53 11.92 -18.79 0.93
C PRO A 53 12.78 -18.08 1.97
N PHE A 54 12.51 -16.79 2.20
CA PHE A 54 13.21 -16.05 3.24
C PHE A 54 12.88 -16.61 4.63
N ALA A 55 13.84 -16.44 5.55
CA ALA A 55 13.60 -16.74 6.95
C ALA A 55 12.51 -15.82 7.52
N LEU A 56 11.75 -16.33 8.49
CA LEU A 56 10.81 -15.49 9.23
C LEU A 56 11.59 -14.42 9.99
N THR A 57 11.23 -13.15 9.79
CA THR A 57 11.85 -12.05 10.52
C THR A 57 10.99 -11.75 11.77
N PRO A 58 11.49 -11.97 13.00
CA PRO A 58 10.66 -11.80 14.21
C PRO A 58 10.10 -10.39 14.40
N MET A 59 10.82 -9.37 13.92
CA MET A 59 10.40 -7.97 14.02
C MET A 59 9.22 -7.63 13.12
N SER A 60 9.17 -8.21 11.92
CA SER A 60 8.08 -8.00 10.97
C SER A 60 7.01 -9.09 10.99
N GLY A 61 7.26 -10.23 11.63
CA GLY A 61 6.34 -11.37 11.58
C GLY A 61 6.17 -11.98 10.19
N SER A 62 7.02 -11.61 9.22
CA SER A 62 6.84 -11.92 7.80
C SER A 62 8.00 -12.72 7.21
N ARG A 63 7.69 -13.54 6.20
CA ARG A 63 8.66 -14.19 5.29
C ARG A 63 8.80 -13.45 3.96
N SER A 64 8.14 -12.31 3.81
CA SER A 64 8.42 -11.38 2.72
C SER A 64 9.44 -10.34 3.15
N ALA A 65 10.19 -9.82 2.19
CA ALA A 65 11.20 -8.79 2.43
C ALA A 65 11.06 -7.68 1.40
N GLY A 66 11.14 -6.43 1.84
CA GLY A 66 11.14 -5.28 0.94
C GLY A 66 12.55 -4.83 0.58
N ILE A 67 12.59 -3.69 -0.09
CA ILE A 67 13.77 -3.18 -0.78
C ILE A 67 14.81 -2.73 0.23
N PHE A 68 16.02 -3.28 0.18
CA PHE A 68 17.10 -2.79 1.03
C PHE A 68 17.64 -1.47 0.48
N LYS A 69 17.16 -0.35 1.03
CA LYS A 69 17.59 1.01 0.65
C LYS A 69 19.11 1.20 0.81
N GLY A 70 19.67 0.73 1.92
CA GLY A 70 21.06 0.96 2.30
C GLY A 70 21.25 1.05 3.81
N SER A 71 22.48 1.28 4.23
CA SER A 71 22.90 1.43 5.63
C SER A 71 23.42 2.85 5.90
N SER A 72 23.86 3.12 7.14
CA SER A 72 24.35 4.45 7.53
C SER A 72 25.46 4.94 6.58
N GLY A 73 25.19 6.01 5.84
CA GLY A 73 26.14 6.62 4.91
C GLY A 73 26.30 5.91 3.56
N VAL A 74 25.55 4.83 3.30
CA VAL A 74 25.64 4.06 2.05
C VAL A 74 24.24 3.85 1.48
N LEU A 75 23.96 4.45 0.32
CA LEU A 75 22.76 4.18 -0.46
C LEU A 75 23.03 3.02 -1.41
N THR A 76 22.35 1.88 -1.21
CA THR A 76 22.56 0.65 -1.98
C THR A 76 21.58 0.51 -3.14
N THR A 77 20.32 0.87 -2.91
CA THR A 77 19.27 0.82 -3.92
C THR A 77 18.68 2.21 -4.07
N PRO A 78 19.33 3.11 -4.84
CA PRO A 78 18.81 4.44 -5.10
C PRO A 78 17.52 4.37 -5.94
N ALA A 79 16.58 5.26 -5.64
CA ALA A 79 15.41 5.50 -6.48
C ALA A 79 15.71 6.61 -7.49
N THR A 80 15.19 6.44 -8.70
CA THR A 80 15.27 7.42 -9.78
C THR A 80 13.87 7.96 -10.05
N VAL A 81 13.73 9.28 -10.11
CA VAL A 81 12.52 9.91 -10.64
C VAL A 81 12.62 9.90 -12.15
N ASN A 82 11.69 9.21 -12.81
CA ASN A 82 11.69 9.03 -14.26
C ASN A 82 10.88 10.11 -14.96
N THR A 83 9.69 10.39 -14.42
CA THR A 83 8.70 11.26 -15.08
C THR A 83 7.94 12.06 -14.03
N ILE A 84 7.72 13.33 -14.33
CA ILE A 84 6.79 14.22 -13.63
C ILE A 84 5.87 14.82 -14.69
N ILE A 85 4.56 14.68 -14.51
CA ILE A 85 3.54 15.36 -15.31
C ILE A 85 2.70 16.20 -14.36
N GLN A 86 2.51 17.47 -14.71
CA GLN A 86 1.63 18.38 -14.00
C GLN A 86 0.78 19.11 -15.04
N THR A 87 -0.53 18.86 -15.01
CA THR A 87 -1.50 19.51 -15.87
C THR A 87 -2.65 20.03 -15.01
N SER A 88 -3.59 20.77 -15.61
CA SER A 88 -4.74 21.32 -14.88
C SER A 88 -5.72 20.27 -14.35
N TRP A 89 -5.65 19.04 -14.84
CA TRP A 89 -6.63 17.97 -14.54
C TRP A 89 -5.98 16.66 -14.09
N ILE A 90 -4.67 16.49 -14.27
CA ILE A 90 -3.94 15.32 -13.75
C ILE A 90 -2.50 15.66 -13.40
N GLU A 91 -2.06 15.14 -12.25
CA GLU A 91 -0.66 15.08 -11.83
C GLU A 91 -0.18 13.62 -11.83
N LEU A 92 1.08 13.38 -12.19
CA LEU A 92 1.70 12.07 -12.16
C LEU A 92 3.17 12.19 -11.73
N LEU A 93 3.60 11.32 -10.84
CA LEU A 93 5.00 11.08 -10.50
C LEU A 93 5.33 9.60 -10.73
N GLN A 94 6.32 9.31 -11.56
CA GLN A 94 6.84 7.97 -11.80
C GLN A 94 8.28 7.87 -11.32
N SER A 95 8.57 6.84 -10.53
CA SER A 95 9.91 6.55 -10.05
C SER A 95 10.21 5.06 -10.17
N SER A 96 11.49 4.70 -10.30
CA SER A 96 11.94 3.31 -10.38
C SER A 96 13.16 3.02 -9.52
N VAL A 97 13.36 1.74 -9.26
CA VAL A 97 14.50 1.15 -8.54
C VAL A 97 14.87 -0.19 -9.19
N SER A 98 16.16 -0.50 -9.21
CA SER A 98 16.63 -1.87 -9.48
C SER A 98 16.86 -2.59 -8.16
N ILE A 99 15.94 -3.48 -7.81
CA ILE A 99 15.99 -4.26 -6.57
C ILE A 99 16.99 -5.39 -6.77
N THR A 100 18.19 -5.22 -6.23
CA THR A 100 19.23 -6.26 -6.18
C THR A 100 19.39 -6.84 -4.78
N LYS A 101 18.90 -6.15 -3.76
CA LYS A 101 18.97 -6.56 -2.35
C LYS A 101 17.67 -6.27 -1.62
N VAL A 102 17.35 -7.14 -0.66
CA VAL A 102 16.18 -7.04 0.21
C VAL A 102 16.57 -7.10 1.68
N ASN A 103 15.73 -6.56 2.57
CA ASN A 103 15.97 -6.53 4.01
C ASN A 103 15.60 -7.86 4.70
N ALA A 104 16.15 -8.97 4.20
CA ALA A 104 15.90 -10.33 4.70
C ALA A 104 17.06 -10.93 5.53
N GLY A 105 18.13 -10.16 5.78
CA GLY A 105 19.31 -10.65 6.51
C GLY A 105 19.19 -10.55 8.03
N GLY A 106 18.18 -9.83 8.54
CA GLY A 106 18.09 -9.38 9.93
C GLY A 106 18.11 -7.85 10.02
N TYR A 107 18.11 -7.31 11.24
CA TYR A 107 18.15 -5.84 11.48
C TYR A 107 19.41 -5.22 10.84
N GLY A 108 19.23 -4.25 9.95
CA GLY A 108 20.33 -3.61 9.21
C GLY A 108 21.08 -4.52 8.23
N LEU A 109 20.60 -5.75 8.00
CA LEU A 109 21.27 -6.74 7.16
C LEU A 109 20.49 -7.01 5.87
N GLU A 110 21.23 -6.95 4.78
CA GLU A 110 20.76 -7.17 3.43
C GLU A 110 20.87 -8.65 3.02
N LYS A 111 20.05 -9.05 2.04
CA LYS A 111 20.20 -10.30 1.29
C LYS A 111 20.15 -9.98 -0.19
N THR A 112 21.18 -10.40 -0.92
CA THR A 112 21.22 -10.28 -2.39
C THR A 112 20.19 -11.21 -3.02
N LEU A 113 19.44 -10.69 -4.00
CA LEU A 113 18.51 -11.48 -4.79
C LEU A 113 19.27 -12.34 -5.81
N SER A 114 18.76 -13.55 -6.07
CA SER A 114 19.29 -14.46 -7.09
C SER A 114 19.09 -13.94 -8.52
N SER A 115 18.09 -13.08 -8.73
CA SER A 115 17.87 -12.30 -9.94
C SER A 115 17.27 -10.94 -9.57
N PRO A 116 17.83 -9.83 -10.08
CA PRO A 116 17.28 -8.50 -9.83
C PRO A 116 15.85 -8.33 -10.36
N VAL A 117 15.10 -7.41 -9.74
CA VAL A 117 13.78 -6.97 -10.21
C VAL A 117 13.85 -5.48 -10.49
N THR A 118 13.45 -5.07 -11.69
CA THR A 118 13.15 -3.66 -11.98
C THR A 118 11.76 -3.38 -11.45
N TYR A 119 11.66 -2.43 -10.54
CA TYR A 119 10.38 -1.99 -9.97
C TYR A 119 10.16 -0.53 -10.29
N GLU A 120 9.00 -0.23 -10.86
CA GLU A 120 8.53 1.10 -11.12
C GLU A 120 7.19 1.33 -10.42
N ARG A 121 7.04 2.50 -9.81
CA ARG A 121 5.77 2.99 -9.29
C ARG A 121 5.43 4.33 -9.93
N ALA A 122 4.21 4.45 -10.43
CA ALA A 122 3.60 5.73 -10.75
C ALA A 122 2.44 6.03 -9.79
N ILE A 123 2.36 7.26 -9.30
CA ILE A 123 1.21 7.78 -8.57
C ILE A 123 0.57 8.85 -9.45
N LEU A 124 -0.69 8.63 -9.81
CA LEU A 124 -1.52 9.55 -10.58
C LEU A 124 -2.53 10.20 -9.64
N TYR A 125 -2.78 11.49 -9.81
CA TYR A 125 -3.73 12.27 -9.03
C TYR A 125 -4.66 13.08 -9.96
N PRO A 126 -5.67 12.42 -10.56
CA PRO A 126 -6.65 13.10 -11.40
C PRO A 126 -7.60 14.00 -10.58
N ASP A 127 -7.88 15.19 -11.12
CA ASP A 127 -8.74 16.26 -10.58
C ASP A 127 -8.51 16.61 -9.10
N SER A 128 -7.31 16.37 -8.60
CA SER A 128 -7.01 16.51 -7.17
C SER A 128 -8.01 15.78 -6.26
N ASP A 129 -8.46 14.59 -6.66
CA ASP A 129 -9.58 13.90 -6.01
C ASP A 129 -9.18 12.54 -5.41
N TYR A 130 -8.56 11.66 -6.19
CA TYR A 130 -8.21 10.29 -5.77
C TYR A 130 -6.87 9.85 -6.34
N PHE A 131 -6.20 8.89 -5.70
CA PHE A 131 -4.93 8.36 -6.22
C PHE A 131 -5.16 7.12 -7.07
N VAL A 132 -4.38 6.98 -8.13
CA VAL A 132 -4.12 5.71 -8.80
C VAL A 132 -2.65 5.37 -8.64
N VAL A 133 -2.37 4.19 -8.10
CA VAL A 133 -1.02 3.64 -7.91
C VAL A 133 -0.81 2.55 -8.94
N VAL A 134 0.16 2.74 -9.82
CA VAL A 134 0.57 1.75 -10.82
C VAL A 134 1.91 1.18 -10.38
N ASP A 135 1.96 -0.12 -10.13
CA ASP A 135 3.16 -0.86 -9.76
C ASP A 135 3.54 -1.82 -10.89
N ARG A 136 4.76 -1.70 -11.41
CA ARG A 136 5.28 -2.53 -12.49
C ARG A 136 6.54 -3.24 -12.02
N PHE A 137 6.56 -4.56 -12.12
CA PHE A 137 7.69 -5.40 -11.77
C PHE A 137 8.14 -6.19 -12.98
N GLU A 138 9.44 -6.18 -13.25
CA GLU A 138 10.04 -6.96 -14.33
C GLU A 138 11.35 -7.60 -13.88
N GLY A 139 11.46 -8.91 -14.06
CA GLY A 139 12.66 -9.68 -13.76
C GLY A 139 12.83 -10.87 -14.70
N THR A 140 13.87 -11.67 -14.45
CA THR A 140 14.17 -12.87 -15.25
C THR A 140 13.80 -14.18 -14.55
N GLN A 141 13.43 -14.11 -13.27
CA GLN A 141 13.03 -15.27 -12.46
C GLN A 141 11.75 -14.94 -11.72
N SER A 142 10.96 -15.97 -11.39
CA SER A 142 9.68 -15.77 -10.74
C SER A 142 9.83 -15.33 -9.28
N TRP A 143 9.11 -14.28 -8.91
CA TRP A 143 8.96 -13.77 -7.55
C TRP A 143 7.48 -13.68 -7.20
N VAL A 144 7.17 -13.77 -5.91
CA VAL A 144 5.86 -13.40 -5.40
C VAL A 144 5.90 -11.93 -5.00
N TYR A 145 4.96 -11.13 -5.49
CA TYR A 145 4.86 -9.71 -5.17
C TYR A 145 3.76 -9.46 -4.14
N ARG A 146 4.06 -8.64 -3.14
CA ARG A 146 3.10 -8.17 -2.13
C ARG A 146 3.02 -6.66 -2.16
N ASN A 147 1.86 -6.12 -2.48
CA ASN A 147 1.59 -4.68 -2.30
C ASN A 147 1.03 -4.47 -0.90
N ILE A 148 1.70 -3.62 -0.13
CA ILE A 148 1.43 -3.39 1.29
C ILE A 148 0.66 -2.09 1.44
N PHE A 149 -0.42 -2.13 2.21
CA PHE A 149 -1.14 -0.94 2.65
C PHE A 149 -1.31 -0.97 4.17
N ARG A 150 -1.24 0.20 4.81
CA ARG A 150 -1.40 0.40 6.24
C ARG A 150 -2.59 1.31 6.53
N PRO A 151 -3.84 0.79 6.47
CA PRO A 151 -5.02 1.56 6.85
C PRO A 151 -4.90 2.12 8.27
N THR A 152 -5.27 3.38 8.45
CA THR A 152 -5.06 4.11 9.70
C THR A 152 -6.08 5.25 9.88
N SER A 153 -5.95 5.99 10.97
CA SER A 153 -6.75 7.16 11.29
C SER A 153 -5.99 8.02 12.31
N LEU A 154 -6.12 9.35 12.21
CA LEU A 154 -5.69 10.28 13.25
C LEU A 154 -6.52 10.13 14.53
N MET A 155 -7.69 9.49 14.45
CA MET A 155 -8.48 9.08 15.60
C MET A 155 -7.96 7.75 16.13
N VAL A 156 -7.35 7.80 17.31
CA VAL A 156 -6.79 6.62 17.99
C VAL A 156 -7.37 6.47 19.38
N THR A 157 -7.49 5.23 19.84
CA THR A 157 -7.51 4.92 21.27
C THR A 157 -6.06 4.93 21.74
N PRO A 158 -5.64 5.86 22.60
CA PRO A 158 -4.23 6.02 22.93
C PRO A 158 -3.68 4.85 23.74
N THR A 159 -2.40 4.54 23.52
CA THR A 159 -1.64 3.67 24.41
C THR A 159 -1.50 4.31 25.79
N ALA A 160 -1.69 3.51 26.84
CA ALA A 160 -1.68 3.98 28.21
C ALA A 160 -0.89 3.03 29.11
N ASP A 161 0.10 3.56 29.80
CA ASP A 161 0.86 2.89 30.85
C ASP A 161 -0.03 2.81 32.10
N LYS A 162 -0.75 1.69 32.27
CA LYS A 162 -1.79 1.57 33.30
C LYS A 162 -1.20 1.25 34.67
N ASN A 163 -0.03 0.60 34.70
CA ASN A 163 0.67 0.21 35.92
C ASN A 163 1.83 1.16 36.28
N GLY A 164 2.23 2.06 35.38
CA GLY A 164 3.27 3.06 35.61
C GLY A 164 4.70 2.52 35.49
N ASP A 165 4.91 1.38 34.83
CA ASP A 165 6.21 0.70 34.72
C ASP A 165 7.03 1.10 33.49
N HIS A 166 6.46 1.94 32.61
CA HIS A 166 7.04 2.37 31.34
C HIS A 166 7.37 1.23 30.35
N SER A 167 6.72 0.08 30.52
CA SER A 167 6.82 -1.12 29.71
C SER A 167 5.42 -1.57 29.26
N TYR A 168 5.07 -1.22 28.03
CA TYR A 168 3.71 -1.40 27.51
C TYR A 168 3.44 -2.87 27.12
N SER A 169 2.60 -3.53 27.89
CA SER A 169 2.05 -4.83 27.54
C SER A 169 1.10 -4.75 26.33
N THR A 170 0.79 -5.89 25.71
CA THR A 170 -0.15 -5.94 24.57
C THR A 170 -1.55 -5.44 24.92
N ALA A 171 -1.94 -5.46 26.20
CA ALA A 171 -3.23 -4.96 26.68
C ALA A 171 -3.25 -3.44 26.98
N GLU A 172 -2.08 -2.80 26.96
CA GLU A 172 -1.89 -1.37 27.18
C GLU A 172 -1.70 -0.60 25.88
N ILE A 173 -1.25 -1.30 24.83
CA ILE A 173 -1.14 -0.73 23.49
C ILE A 173 -2.53 -0.44 22.93
N GLY A 174 -2.75 0.82 22.61
CA GLY A 174 -3.95 1.34 21.97
C GLY A 174 -4.07 0.91 20.52
N HIS A 175 -5.01 1.50 19.79
CA HIS A 175 -5.26 1.15 18.38
C HIS A 175 -5.83 2.32 17.59
N VAL A 176 -5.64 2.30 16.27
CA VAL A 176 -6.39 3.18 15.36
C VAL A 176 -7.87 2.84 15.43
N ASN A 177 -8.73 3.86 15.34
CA ASN A 177 -10.17 3.68 15.37
C ASN A 177 -10.68 3.53 13.93
N GLY A 178 -10.97 2.30 13.53
CA GLY A 178 -11.60 2.04 12.23
C GLY A 178 -11.90 0.58 11.97
N ASN A 179 -12.78 0.35 10.99
CA ASN A 179 -13.25 -0.96 10.60
C ASN A 179 -12.75 -1.32 9.21
N LEU A 180 -12.29 -2.56 9.07
CA LEU A 180 -11.83 -3.13 7.81
C LEU A 180 -12.90 -4.10 7.26
N ALA A 181 -13.14 -4.03 5.96
CA ALA A 181 -13.83 -5.08 5.20
C ALA A 181 -12.93 -5.55 4.05
N ILE A 182 -12.95 -6.86 3.82
CA ILE A 182 -12.23 -7.55 2.74
C ILE A 182 -13.27 -8.03 1.72
N GLY A 183 -13.28 -7.45 0.53
CA GLY A 183 -14.42 -7.52 -0.37
C GLY A 183 -15.67 -6.96 0.30
N SER A 184 -16.72 -7.77 0.38
CA SER A 184 -17.96 -7.46 1.09
C SER A 184 -17.98 -7.95 2.54
N THR A 185 -16.92 -8.61 3.03
CA THR A 185 -16.91 -9.27 4.35
C THR A 185 -16.23 -8.39 5.40
N PRO A 186 -16.94 -7.95 6.46
CA PRO A 186 -16.30 -7.29 7.60
C PRO A 186 -15.24 -8.18 8.22
N TYR A 187 -14.07 -7.62 8.55
CA TYR A 187 -12.94 -8.37 9.04
C TYR A 187 -12.43 -7.83 10.39
N SER A 188 -12.53 -8.66 11.43
CA SER A 188 -12.07 -8.33 12.78
C SER A 188 -10.54 -8.44 12.88
N TRP A 189 -9.85 -7.34 12.58
CA TRP A 189 -8.39 -7.26 12.59
C TRP A 189 -7.79 -7.06 13.98
N LEU A 190 -8.50 -6.36 14.88
CA LEU A 190 -7.97 -5.99 16.21
C LEU A 190 -7.69 -7.21 17.11
N PRO A 191 -8.52 -8.27 17.14
CA PRO A 191 -8.25 -9.46 17.95
C PRO A 191 -7.09 -10.33 17.45
N LEU A 192 -6.53 -10.06 16.25
CA LEU A 192 -5.42 -10.85 15.74
C LEU A 192 -4.20 -10.75 16.66
N PRO A 193 -3.37 -11.80 16.76
CA PRO A 193 -2.06 -11.70 17.39
C PRO A 193 -1.20 -10.63 16.69
N ALA A 194 -0.44 -9.86 17.47
CA ALA A 194 0.48 -8.89 16.89
C ALA A 194 1.63 -9.60 16.17
N LYS A 195 2.18 -8.98 15.12
CA LYS A 195 3.35 -9.49 14.36
C LYS A 195 3.18 -10.93 13.86
N THR A 196 1.96 -11.28 13.47
CA THR A 196 1.62 -12.60 12.94
C THR A 196 0.77 -12.42 11.69
N GLU A 197 1.34 -12.76 10.53
CA GLU A 197 0.61 -12.78 9.27
C GLU A 197 -0.48 -13.84 9.30
N LYS A 198 -1.69 -13.45 8.91
CA LYS A 198 -2.83 -14.35 8.74
C LYS A 198 -3.28 -14.33 7.28
N ASN A 199 -3.34 -15.51 6.69
CA ASN A 199 -4.05 -15.71 5.45
C ASN A 199 -5.55 -15.67 5.72
N THR A 200 -6.26 -14.78 5.02
CA THR A 200 -7.70 -14.59 5.21
C THR A 200 -8.53 -15.65 4.50
N GLY A 201 -7.94 -16.38 3.55
CA GLY A 201 -8.66 -17.28 2.64
C GLY A 201 -9.48 -16.55 1.57
N ILE A 202 -9.44 -15.21 1.54
CA ILE A 202 -10.20 -14.38 0.62
C ILE A 202 -9.30 -13.91 -0.52
N THR A 203 -9.73 -14.12 -1.76
CA THR A 203 -9.16 -13.51 -2.95
C THR A 203 -10.12 -12.42 -3.44
N THR A 204 -9.67 -11.19 -3.55
CA THR A 204 -10.51 -10.06 -3.95
C THR A 204 -9.69 -8.94 -4.56
N ASN A 205 -10.36 -8.05 -5.31
CA ASN A 205 -9.80 -6.78 -5.76
C ASN A 205 -9.93 -5.68 -4.71
N SER A 206 -10.81 -5.81 -3.73
CA SER A 206 -11.29 -4.66 -2.96
C SER A 206 -11.10 -4.83 -1.45
N LEU A 207 -10.64 -3.76 -0.81
CA LEU A 207 -10.69 -3.54 0.63
C LEU A 207 -11.44 -2.25 0.93
N THR A 208 -12.14 -2.20 2.05
CA THR A 208 -12.76 -0.97 2.54
C THR A 208 -12.32 -0.69 3.98
N TRP A 209 -11.82 0.51 4.21
CA TRP A 209 -11.51 1.04 5.52
C TRP A 209 -12.49 2.16 5.86
N THR A 210 -13.06 2.13 7.06
CA THR A 210 -13.98 3.16 7.55
C THR A 210 -13.51 3.69 8.90
N THR A 211 -13.56 4.99 9.06
CA THR A 211 -13.06 5.72 10.24
C THR A 211 -13.88 6.99 10.45
N LYS A 212 -13.66 7.68 11.57
CA LYS A 212 -14.01 9.08 11.75
C LYS A 212 -12.74 9.91 11.70
N ASN A 213 -12.79 11.04 11.01
CA ASN A 213 -11.69 12.01 11.03
C ASN A 213 -11.70 12.85 12.33
N PRO A 214 -10.65 13.66 12.60
CA PRO A 214 -10.59 14.56 13.76
C PRO A 214 -11.73 15.57 13.88
N TYR A 215 -12.48 15.80 12.80
CA TYR A 215 -13.64 16.69 12.77
C TYR A 215 -14.96 15.96 13.02
N GLY A 216 -14.91 14.67 13.40
CA GLY A 216 -16.08 13.85 13.70
C GLY A 216 -16.87 13.37 12.49
N LYS A 217 -16.36 13.56 11.26
CA LYS A 217 -17.01 13.11 10.03
C LYS A 217 -16.61 11.68 9.68
N ASP A 218 -17.57 10.88 9.24
CA ASP A 218 -17.33 9.53 8.74
C ASP A 218 -16.60 9.59 7.39
N VAL A 219 -15.47 8.88 7.32
CA VAL A 219 -14.63 8.76 6.14
C VAL A 219 -14.52 7.29 5.74
N ARG A 220 -14.68 7.03 4.45
CA ARG A 220 -14.48 5.73 3.84
C ARG A 220 -13.32 5.82 2.85
N LEU A 221 -12.39 4.86 2.91
CA LEU A 221 -11.41 4.57 1.88
C LEU A 221 -11.73 3.20 1.27
N THR A 222 -11.90 3.15 -0.05
CA THR A 222 -11.87 1.90 -0.81
C THR A 222 -10.52 1.79 -1.53
N ILE A 223 -9.82 0.68 -1.29
CA ILE A 223 -8.59 0.30 -1.99
C ILE A 223 -9.00 -0.78 -2.99
N PHE A 224 -9.06 -0.44 -4.27
CA PHE A 224 -9.43 -1.37 -5.32
C PHE A 224 -8.23 -1.64 -6.21
N SER A 225 -7.81 -2.89 -6.33
CA SER A 225 -6.60 -3.29 -7.03
C SER A 225 -6.88 -4.38 -8.07
N ALA A 226 -6.33 -4.23 -9.27
CA ALA A 226 -6.33 -5.22 -10.33
C ALA A 226 -4.87 -5.69 -10.58
N PRO A 227 -4.60 -7.01 -10.58
CA PRO A 227 -5.57 -8.10 -10.48
C PRO A 227 -6.10 -8.33 -9.05
N SER A 228 -7.16 -9.13 -8.97
CA SER A 228 -7.61 -9.71 -7.71
C SER A 228 -6.47 -10.50 -7.06
N SER A 229 -6.38 -10.51 -5.73
CA SER A 229 -5.25 -11.12 -5.04
C SER A 229 -5.65 -11.78 -3.75
N GLN A 230 -4.86 -12.75 -3.34
CA GLN A 230 -4.97 -13.33 -2.00
C GLN A 230 -4.66 -12.23 -0.98
N ILE A 231 -5.57 -12.04 -0.03
CA ILE A 231 -5.39 -11.04 1.02
C ILE A 231 -4.77 -11.70 2.25
N LEU A 232 -3.60 -11.18 2.63
CA LEU A 232 -3.02 -11.43 3.96
C LEU A 232 -3.25 -10.20 4.83
N ILE A 233 -3.32 -10.42 6.14
CA ILE A 233 -3.48 -9.36 7.11
C ILE A 233 -2.64 -9.61 8.36
N GLU A 234 -2.16 -8.53 8.97
CA GLU A 234 -1.41 -8.54 10.21
C GLU A 234 -1.86 -7.37 11.09
N LYS A 235 -1.75 -7.52 12.41
CA LYS A 235 -1.80 -6.40 13.36
C LYS A 235 -0.38 -6.02 13.76
N ASN A 236 0.03 -4.78 13.50
CA ASN A 236 1.34 -4.28 13.89
C ASN A 236 1.22 -2.89 14.54
N THR A 237 2.26 -2.43 15.23
CA THR A 237 2.28 -1.09 15.81
C THR A 237 2.79 -0.06 14.81
N GLY A 238 2.37 1.18 15.02
CA GLY A 238 2.84 2.36 14.32
C GLY A 238 2.60 3.61 15.18
N ARG A 239 3.32 4.68 14.88
CA ARG A 239 3.20 5.97 15.55
C ARG A 239 2.31 6.89 14.72
N ILE A 240 1.12 7.21 15.24
CA ILE A 240 0.12 8.00 14.53
C ILE A 240 -0.12 9.34 15.24
N GLY A 241 0.10 10.45 14.52
CA GLY A 241 -0.31 11.80 14.95
C GLY A 241 0.50 12.44 16.10
N GLY A 242 1.59 11.86 16.58
CA GLY A 242 2.40 12.45 17.66
C GLY A 242 3.66 11.66 18.01
N TYR A 243 4.49 12.18 18.94
CA TYR A 243 5.82 11.62 19.28
C TYR A 243 5.90 10.84 20.60
N SER A 244 4.79 10.77 21.34
CA SER A 244 4.76 10.10 22.65
C SER A 244 4.30 8.65 22.55
N ALA A 245 4.47 7.88 23.63
CA ALA A 245 3.93 6.52 23.72
C ALA A 245 2.43 6.45 23.42
N LYS A 246 1.65 7.49 23.77
CA LYS A 246 0.21 7.58 23.49
C LYS A 246 -0.14 7.45 22.00
N SER A 247 0.79 7.79 21.13
CA SER A 247 0.64 7.73 19.67
C SER A 247 1.09 6.40 19.07
N GLU A 248 1.74 5.52 19.84
CA GLU A 248 2.19 4.21 19.36
C GLU A 248 1.10 3.17 19.53
N VAL A 249 0.32 2.95 18.48
CA VAL A 249 -0.91 2.18 18.52
C VAL A 249 -0.91 1.06 17.49
N TYR A 250 -1.75 0.06 17.68
CA TYR A 250 -1.99 -0.98 16.69
C TYR A 250 -2.74 -0.44 15.47
N SER A 251 -2.31 -0.87 14.29
CA SER A 251 -3.00 -0.68 13.01
C SER A 251 -2.98 -1.99 12.21
N PRO A 252 -3.97 -2.23 11.33
CA PRO A 252 -3.89 -3.33 10.38
C PRO A 252 -2.82 -3.05 9.32
N VAL A 253 -2.16 -4.10 8.87
CA VAL A 253 -1.34 -4.12 7.66
C VAL A 253 -1.98 -5.14 6.73
N VAL A 254 -2.29 -4.74 5.49
CA VAL A 254 -2.95 -5.58 4.51
C VAL A 254 -2.05 -5.77 3.30
N TYR A 255 -2.03 -6.99 2.77
CA TYR A 255 -1.17 -7.37 1.66
C TYR A 255 -2.04 -7.90 0.51
N PHE A 256 -1.85 -7.34 -0.68
CA PHE A 256 -2.30 -7.97 -1.93
C PHE A 256 -1.18 -8.85 -2.44
N ARG A 257 -1.31 -10.16 -2.25
CA ARG A 257 -0.29 -11.16 -2.64
C ARG A 257 -0.63 -11.77 -3.99
N THR A 258 0.24 -11.60 -4.97
CA THR A 258 0.09 -12.23 -6.30
C THR A 258 0.71 -13.62 -6.34
N PRO A 259 0.30 -14.49 -7.28
CA PRO A 259 1.06 -15.69 -7.60
C PRO A 259 2.48 -15.37 -8.06
N ALA A 260 3.36 -16.37 -8.03
CA ALA A 260 4.73 -16.21 -8.50
C ALA A 260 4.77 -15.94 -10.01
N ALA A 261 5.43 -14.86 -10.43
CA ALA A 261 5.58 -14.47 -11.83
C ALA A 261 6.92 -13.78 -12.08
N THR A 262 7.41 -13.79 -13.31
CA THR A 262 8.63 -13.05 -13.71
C THR A 262 8.38 -11.55 -13.84
N SER A 263 7.14 -11.18 -14.15
CA SER A 263 6.67 -9.81 -14.24
C SER A 263 5.26 -9.73 -13.66
N GLU A 264 4.91 -8.57 -13.11
CA GLU A 264 3.59 -8.26 -12.57
C GLU A 264 3.28 -6.79 -12.82
N TYR A 265 2.05 -6.49 -13.25
CA TYR A 265 1.62 -5.13 -13.58
C TYR A 265 0.32 -4.82 -12.85
N ARG A 266 0.40 -4.15 -11.71
CA ARG A 266 -0.76 -3.85 -10.87
C ARG A 266 -1.21 -2.41 -11.02
N VAL A 267 -2.51 -2.21 -11.06
CA VAL A 267 -3.12 -0.89 -10.92
C VAL A 267 -4.05 -0.89 -9.71
N THR A 268 -3.92 0.11 -8.83
CA THR A 268 -4.72 0.27 -7.62
C THR A 268 -5.33 1.67 -7.54
N ALA A 269 -6.64 1.78 -7.35
CA ALA A 269 -7.34 3.02 -7.07
C ALA A 269 -7.58 3.18 -5.56
N LEU A 270 -7.27 4.36 -5.02
CA LEU A 270 -7.53 4.77 -3.64
C LEU A 270 -8.68 5.78 -3.63
N LEU A 271 -9.89 5.28 -3.41
CA LEU A 271 -11.13 6.04 -3.52
C LEU A 271 -11.62 6.42 -2.13
N SER A 272 -11.36 7.66 -1.71
CA SER A 272 -11.86 8.19 -0.44
C SER A 272 -13.14 9.00 -0.63
N SER A 273 -14.02 8.96 0.38
CA SER A 273 -15.26 9.73 0.40
C SER A 273 -15.73 10.02 1.82
N TYR A 274 -16.45 11.11 2.02
CA TYR A 274 -17.32 11.27 3.18
C TYR A 274 -18.58 10.41 3.03
N ALA A 275 -19.20 10.03 4.15
CA ALA A 275 -20.49 9.30 4.11
C ALA A 275 -21.63 10.06 3.41
N THR A 276 -21.51 11.38 3.27
CA THR A 276 -22.47 12.26 2.56
C THR A 276 -22.18 12.40 1.07
N GLU A 277 -21.03 11.91 0.59
CA GLU A 277 -20.65 11.97 -0.82
C GLU A 277 -21.11 10.68 -1.53
N VAL A 278 -21.46 10.80 -2.81
CA VAL A 278 -21.67 9.62 -3.66
C VAL A 278 -20.30 8.98 -3.90
N PRO A 279 -20.05 7.74 -3.44
CA PRO A 279 -18.74 7.13 -3.58
C PRO A 279 -18.48 6.76 -5.04
N LYS A 280 -17.24 6.96 -5.48
CA LYS A 280 -16.76 6.37 -6.74
C LYS A 280 -16.72 4.85 -6.60
N SER A 281 -16.95 4.16 -7.71
CA SER A 281 -16.78 2.70 -7.80
C SER A 281 -15.58 2.37 -8.68
N ALA A 282 -14.99 1.20 -8.45
CA ALA A 282 -13.96 0.68 -9.33
C ALA A 282 -14.26 -0.78 -9.69
N THR A 283 -13.89 -1.15 -10.91
CA THR A 283 -14.03 -2.52 -11.44
C THR A 283 -12.81 -2.89 -12.27
N GLU A 284 -12.35 -4.13 -12.16
CA GLU A 284 -11.33 -4.68 -13.06
C GLU A 284 -11.93 -4.85 -14.47
N ILE A 285 -11.15 -4.52 -15.50
CA ILE A 285 -11.54 -4.65 -16.90
C ILE A 285 -10.70 -5.78 -17.53
N PRO A 286 -11.31 -6.69 -18.30
CA PRO A 286 -10.56 -7.67 -19.07
C PRO A 286 -9.57 -7.01 -20.04
N VAL A 287 -8.35 -7.55 -20.07
CA VAL A 287 -7.27 -7.14 -20.98
C VAL A 287 -6.98 -8.29 -21.94
N THR A 288 -6.90 -7.99 -23.24
CA THR A 288 -6.25 -8.87 -24.22
C THR A 288 -4.82 -8.41 -24.40
N GLY A 289 -3.84 -9.29 -24.20
CA GLY A 289 -2.42 -8.92 -24.16
C GLY A 289 -1.82 -9.23 -22.80
N THR A 290 -1.00 -8.32 -22.26
CA THR A 290 -0.41 -8.45 -20.92
C THR A 290 -0.88 -7.36 -19.97
N GLY A 291 -0.82 -7.63 -18.67
CA GLY A 291 -1.12 -6.64 -17.64
C GLY A 291 -2.60 -6.56 -17.25
N HIS A 292 -2.95 -5.45 -16.60
CA HIS A 292 -4.24 -5.28 -15.93
C HIS A 292 -4.82 -3.88 -16.17
N ALA A 293 -6.14 -3.80 -16.20
CA ALA A 293 -6.86 -2.55 -16.35
C ALA A 293 -7.97 -2.42 -15.31
N LEU A 294 -8.26 -1.18 -14.93
CA LEU A 294 -9.38 -0.84 -14.06
C LEU A 294 -10.20 0.30 -14.66
N LYS A 295 -11.50 0.31 -14.36
CA LYS A 295 -12.42 1.42 -14.56
C LYS A 295 -12.71 2.05 -13.21
N VAL A 296 -12.57 3.36 -13.06
CA VAL A 296 -13.18 4.13 -11.96
C VAL A 296 -14.39 4.85 -12.52
N SER A 297 -15.57 4.63 -11.94
CA SER A 297 -16.80 5.29 -12.35
C SER A 297 -17.26 6.27 -11.28
N SER A 298 -17.68 7.45 -11.72
CA SER A 298 -18.29 8.49 -10.90
C SER A 298 -19.46 9.14 -11.65
N ALA A 299 -20.19 10.05 -11.01
CA ALA A 299 -21.21 10.84 -11.71
C ALA A 299 -20.62 11.77 -12.79
N ALA A 300 -19.36 12.19 -12.65
CA ALA A 300 -18.72 13.17 -13.52
C ALA A 300 -17.88 12.55 -14.64
N SER A 301 -17.38 11.33 -14.44
CA SER A 301 -16.44 10.69 -15.36
C SER A 301 -16.40 9.18 -15.24
N ASP A 302 -15.98 8.55 -16.33
CA ASP A 302 -15.48 7.19 -16.39
C ASP A 302 -13.99 7.22 -16.75
N ASP A 303 -13.14 6.80 -15.80
CA ASP A 303 -11.70 6.79 -15.95
C ASP A 303 -11.22 5.35 -16.16
N PHE A 304 -10.47 5.12 -17.25
CA PHE A 304 -9.91 3.83 -17.64
C PHE A 304 -8.40 3.89 -17.46
N ILE A 305 -7.87 2.99 -16.64
CA ILE A 305 -6.45 2.92 -16.35
C ILE A 305 -5.93 1.54 -16.71
N TYR A 306 -4.82 1.48 -17.42
CA TYR A 306 -4.16 0.25 -17.82
C TYR A 306 -2.66 0.32 -17.50
N THR A 307 -2.09 -0.83 -17.15
CA THR A 307 -0.64 -1.05 -17.09
C THR A 307 -0.29 -2.43 -17.61
N GLY A 308 0.71 -2.53 -18.48
CA GLY A 308 1.21 -3.79 -19.03
C GLY A 308 2.40 -3.59 -19.95
N LYS A 309 2.73 -4.56 -20.80
CA LYS A 309 3.84 -4.46 -21.75
C LYS A 309 3.49 -4.99 -23.13
N GLY A 310 3.95 -4.28 -24.15
CA GLY A 310 3.66 -4.60 -25.54
C GLY A 310 2.21 -4.24 -25.92
N THR A 311 1.77 -4.73 -27.07
CA THR A 311 0.43 -4.41 -27.57
C THR A 311 -0.65 -5.10 -26.74
N SER A 312 -1.57 -4.30 -26.22
CA SER A 312 -2.73 -4.76 -25.45
C SER A 312 -3.99 -3.99 -25.84
N SER A 313 -5.15 -4.57 -25.56
CA SER A 313 -6.45 -3.92 -25.73
C SER A 313 -7.38 -4.16 -24.54
N PHE A 314 -8.18 -3.16 -24.22
CA PHE A 314 -9.12 -3.15 -23.09
C PHE A 314 -10.21 -2.11 -23.34
N ALA A 315 -11.46 -2.40 -22.95
CA ALA A 315 -12.59 -1.46 -23.06
C ALA A 315 -12.76 -0.76 -24.43
N GLY A 316 -12.37 -1.41 -25.53
CA GLY A 316 -12.42 -0.84 -26.90
C GLY A 316 -11.21 0.03 -27.27
N PHE A 317 -10.25 0.22 -26.38
CA PHE A 317 -8.97 0.85 -26.65
C PHE A 317 -7.90 -0.17 -27.03
N SER A 318 -6.94 0.24 -27.85
CA SER A 318 -5.72 -0.51 -28.16
C SER A 318 -4.52 0.39 -27.93
N THR A 319 -3.46 -0.16 -27.33
CA THR A 319 -2.26 0.59 -26.99
C THR A 319 -1.03 -0.31 -26.99
N ASP A 320 0.13 0.27 -27.20
CA ASP A 320 1.45 -0.30 -26.94
C ASP A 320 2.17 0.41 -25.78
N ALA A 321 1.52 1.38 -25.14
CA ALA A 321 2.07 2.11 -24.01
C ALA A 321 2.09 1.26 -22.76
N ASP A 322 3.11 1.48 -21.92
CA ASP A 322 3.29 0.75 -20.67
C ASP A 322 2.21 1.08 -19.62
N THR A 323 1.79 2.34 -19.57
CA THR A 323 0.71 2.82 -18.69
C THR A 323 -0.18 3.77 -19.47
N VAL A 324 -1.49 3.64 -19.30
CA VAL A 324 -2.50 4.49 -19.95
C VAL A 324 -3.49 4.99 -18.91
N PHE A 325 -3.85 6.27 -19.02
CA PHE A 325 -4.99 6.88 -18.35
C PHE A 325 -5.88 7.55 -19.39
N ILE A 326 -7.15 7.14 -19.47
CA ILE A 326 -8.16 7.72 -20.36
C ILE A 326 -9.34 8.15 -19.52
N ARG A 327 -9.83 9.37 -19.73
CA ARG A 327 -11.04 9.87 -19.11
C ARG A 327 -12.10 10.13 -20.15
N ASN A 328 -13.25 9.52 -19.96
CA ASN A 328 -14.48 9.88 -20.65
C ASN A 328 -15.32 10.75 -19.71
N ALA A 329 -15.81 11.88 -20.22
CA ALA A 329 -16.80 12.66 -19.49
C ALA A 329 -18.04 11.79 -19.24
N GLY A 330 -18.55 11.82 -18.01
CA GLY A 330 -19.83 11.20 -17.69
C GLY A 330 -20.96 11.89 -18.47
N THR A 331 -22.09 11.20 -18.63
CA THR A 331 -23.31 11.88 -19.06
C THR A 331 -23.73 12.79 -17.90
N LEU A 332 -23.31 14.06 -17.95
CA LEU A 332 -24.00 15.09 -17.20
C LEU A 332 -25.43 15.09 -17.73
N LEU A 333 -26.34 14.45 -16.98
CA LEU A 333 -27.75 14.79 -17.08
C LEU A 333 -27.78 16.28 -16.75
N ASN A 334 -27.87 17.11 -17.79
CA ASN A 334 -28.25 18.51 -17.68
C ASN A 334 -29.58 18.50 -16.92
N LEU A 335 -29.53 18.66 -15.60
CA LEU A 335 -30.70 18.99 -14.84
C LEU A 335 -31.01 20.47 -15.17
N PRO A 336 -32.25 20.76 -15.57
CA PRO A 336 -32.66 22.07 -16.08
C PRO A 336 -32.47 23.20 -15.08
#